data_AF-A0A9E4DHG4-F1
#
_entry.id   AF-A0A9E4DHG4-F1
#
_cell.length_a   1.000
_cell.length_b   1.000
_cell.length_c   1.000
_cell.angle_alpha   90.00
_cell.angle_beta   90.00
_cell.angle_gamma   90.00
#
_symmetry.space_group_name_H-M   'P 1'
#
loop_
_entity.id
_entity.type
_entity.pdbx_description
1 polymer ?
#
loop_
_entity_poly.entity_id
_entity_poly.type
_entity_poly.pdbx_seq_one_letter_code
_entity_poly.pdbx_strand_id
1 'polypeptide(L)' 'MAAKEVKFDTDARAKMLKGVDILANAVKVTLGPKGRNVVLEKSFGAPRITKDGVTV' A
#
# COMPACT_ATOMS: atom_id res chain seq x y z
N MET A 1 -5.11 19.71 -23.54
CA MET A 1 -5.62 18.66 -22.63
C MET A 1 -4.70 17.45 -22.69
N ALA A 2 -4.42 16.79 -21.57
CA ALA A 2 -3.62 15.56 -21.56
C ALA A 2 -4.44 14.38 -22.11
N ALA A 3 -3.84 13.59 -22.99
CA ALA A 3 -4.42 12.36 -23.53
C ALA A 3 -4.82 11.39 -22.40
N LYS A 4 -5.85 10.56 -22.65
CA LYS A 4 -6.40 9.61 -21.69
C LYS A 4 -6.23 8.19 -22.23
N GLU A 5 -5.85 7.28 -21.36
CA GLU A 5 -5.79 5.85 -21.66
C GLU A 5 -6.99 5.15 -21.00
N VAL A 6 -7.68 4.28 -21.74
CA VAL A 6 -8.81 3.51 -21.23
C VAL A 6 -8.49 2.02 -21.39
N LYS A 7 -8.58 1.27 -20.28
CA LYS A 7 -8.31 -0.17 -20.21
C LYS A 7 -9.58 -0.91 -19.85
N PHE A 8 -9.77 -2.10 -20.42
CA PHE A 8 -11.00 -2.88 -20.29
C PHE A 8 -10.77 -4.27 -19.71
N ASP A 9 -11.86 -4.84 -19.22
CA ASP A 9 -11.99 -6.24 -18.82
C ASP A 9 -10.88 -6.74 -17.87
N THR A 10 -10.24 -7.86 -18.20
CA THR A 10 -9.31 -8.59 -17.33
C THR A 10 -8.01 -7.82 -17.09
N ASP A 11 -7.50 -7.11 -18.09
CA ASP A 11 -6.28 -6.30 -17.96
C ASP A 11 -6.46 -5.16 -16.94
N ALA A 12 -7.62 -4.48 -16.98
CA ALA A 12 -7.94 -3.45 -16.00
C ALA A 12 -8.05 -4.05 -14.58
N ARG A 13 -8.75 -5.18 -14.43
CA ARG A 13 -8.91 -5.86 -13.13
C ARG A 13 -7.59 -6.38 -12.57
N ALA A 14 -6.73 -6.97 -13.40
CA ALA A 14 -5.42 -7.49 -12.97
C ALA A 14 -4.51 -6.36 -12.47
N LYS A 15 -4.52 -5.20 -13.12
CA LYS A 15 -3.77 -4.02 -12.68
C LYS A 15 -4.27 -3.48 -11.34
N MET A 16 -5.60 -3.44 -11.14
CA MET A 16 -6.19 -3.04 -9.85
C MET A 16 -5.86 -4.04 -8.74
N LEU A 17 -5.99 -5.34 -9.02
CA LEU A 17 -5.71 -6.41 -8.07
C LEU A 17 -4.26 -6.33 -7.58
N LYS A 18 -3.30 -6.10 -8.49
CA LYS A 18 -1.89 -5.90 -8.11
C LYS A 18 -1.72 -4.74 -7.11
N GLY A 19 -2.43 -3.63 -7.31
CA GLY A 19 -2.41 -2.49 -6.38
C GLY A 19 -2.99 -2.84 -5.01
N VAL A 20 -4.12 -3.56 -5.00
CA VAL A 20 -4.75 -4.06 -3.77
C VAL A 20 -3.82 -5.01 -3.02
N ASP A 21 -3.16 -5.92 -3.72
CA ASP A 21 -2.23 -6.87 -3.12
C ASP A 21 -1.03 -6.16 -2.50
N ILE A 22 -0.48 -5.13 -3.14
CA ILE A 22 0.62 -4.33 -2.57
C ILE A 22 0.18 -3.71 -1.24
N LEU A 23 -0.98 -3.05 -1.20
CA LEU A 23 -1.51 -2.42 0.01
C LEU A 23 -1.79 -3.46 1.10
N ALA A 24 -2.51 -4.54 0.76
CA ALA A 24 -2.88 -5.57 1.71
C ALA A 24 -1.66 -6.29 2.30
N ASN A 25 -0.64 -6.55 1.47
CA ASN A 25 0.60 -7.18 1.93
C ASN A 25 1.41 -6.28 2.87
N ALA A 26 1.38 -4.95 2.67
CA ALA A 26 2.02 -4.00 3.55
C ALA A 26 1.28 -3.88 4.90
N VAL A 27 -0.06 -3.80 4.89
CA VAL A 27 -0.85 -3.59 6.12
C VAL A 27 -0.92 -4.86 6.97
N LYS A 28 -1.07 -6.05 6.35
CA LYS A 28 -1.34 -7.29 7.10
C LYS A 28 -0.28 -7.66 8.14
N VAL A 29 0.97 -7.22 7.97
CA VAL A 29 2.06 -7.52 8.92
C VAL A 29 1.86 -6.84 10.27
N THR A 30 1.00 -5.82 10.34
CA THR A 30 0.70 -5.08 11.57
C THR A 30 -0.38 -5.73 12.43
N LEU A 31 -1.09 -6.73 11.91
CA LEU A 31 -2.29 -7.28 12.55
C LEU A 31 -1.96 -8.18 13.75
N GLY A 32 -2.81 -8.06 14.78
CA GLY A 32 -2.81 -8.91 15.96
C GLY A 32 -1.73 -8.56 16.99
N PRO A 33 -1.74 -9.25 18.15
CA PRO A 33 -0.84 -8.95 19.27
C PRO A 33 0.64 -9.21 18.94
N LYS A 34 0.94 -9.99 17.90
CA LYS A 34 2.30 -10.26 17.40
C LYS A 34 2.63 -9.48 16.11
N GLY A 35 1.87 -8.42 15.80
CA GLY A 35 2.12 -7.54 14.67
C GLY A 35 3.54 -6.93 14.69
N ARG A 36 4.10 -6.73 13.50
CA ARG A 36 5.45 -6.19 13.26
C ARG A 36 5.40 -4.71 12.89
N ASN A 37 6.54 -4.06 13.05
CA ASN A 37 6.70 -2.65 12.70
C ASN A 37 6.81 -2.48 11.19
N VAL A 38 6.23 -1.40 10.69
CA VAL A 38 6.45 -0.87 9.35
C VAL A 38 7.17 0.46 9.48
N VAL A 39 8.16 0.68 8.61
CA VAL A 39 8.98 1.90 8.57
C VAL A 39 8.54 2.72 7.36
N LEU A 40 8.09 3.95 7.61
CA LEU A 40 7.67 4.90 6.60
C LEU A 40 8.70 6.03 6.52
N GLU A 41 9.13 6.33 5.30
CA GLU A 41 10.00 7.46 5.03
C GLU A 41 9.31 8.78 5.40
N LYS A 42 10.09 9.73 5.91
CA LYS A 42 9.66 11.11 6.12
C LYS A 42 10.52 12.01 5.27
N SER A 43 9.91 13.07 4.72
CA SER A 43 10.63 14.06 3.91
C SER A 43 11.75 14.79 4.66
N PHE A 44 11.72 14.78 6.00
CA PHE A 44 12.79 15.30 6.84
C PHE A 44 12.86 14.55 8.18
N GLY A 45 14.09 14.39 8.71
CA GLY A 45 14.35 13.76 10.00
C GLY A 45 14.33 12.23 9.97
N ALA A 46 14.19 11.61 11.15
CA ALA A 46 14.16 10.16 11.30
C ALA A 46 12.84 9.57 10.74
N PRO A 47 12.87 8.33 10.20
CA PRO A 47 11.70 7.68 9.64
C PRO A 47 10.63 7.40 10.70
N ARG A 48 9.36 7.29 10.27
CA ARG A 48 8.25 6.93 11.16
C ARG A 48 8.17 5.41 11.28
N ILE A 49 8.22 4.88 12.50
CA ILE A 49 8.02 3.46 12.78
C ILE A 49 6.63 3.29 13.40
N THR A 50 5.79 2.42 12.84
CA THR A 50 4.40 2.21 13.31
C THR A 50 3.97 0.74 13.26
N LYS A 51 3.01 0.36 14.11
CA LYS A 51 2.22 -0.89 14.04
C LYS A 51 0.73 -0.63 13.77
N ASP A 52 0.37 0.61 13.51
CA ASP A 52 -1.00 0.98 13.15
C ASP A 52 -1.23 0.75 11.66
N GLY A 53 -2.07 -0.22 11.32
CA GLY A 53 -2.39 -0.56 9.93
C GLY A 53 -3.21 0.49 9.18
N VAL A 54 -3.78 1.49 9.87
CA VAL A 54 -4.46 2.63 9.21
C VAL A 54 -3.44 3.67 8.73
N THR A 55 -2.32 3.79 9.44
CA THR A 55 -1.22 4.70 9.08
C THR A 55 -0.32 4.13 7.97
N VAL A 56 -0.24 2.80 7.86
CA VAL A 56 0.55 2.07 6.84
C VAL A 56 -0.15 2.09 5.49
#